data_AF-A0A2G9GHI3-F1
#
_entry.id   AF-A0A2G9GHI3-F1
#
_cell.length_a   1.000
_cell.length_b   1.000
_cell.length_c   1.000
_cell.angle_alpha   90.00
_cell.angle_beta   90.00
_cell.angle_gamma   90.00
#
_symmetry.space_group_name_H-M   'P 1'
#
loop_
_entity.id
_entity.type
_entity.pdbx_description
1 polymer ?
#
loop_
_entity_poly.entity_id
_entity_poly.type
_entity_poly.pdbx_seq_one_letter_code
_entity_poly.pdbx_strand_id
1 'polypeptide(L)'
;MDHHCVWMNNCVGHANYKIFFVFVVYTVIGCIYSLALLVGSVIVDSQNDAEDSVRIIHIISGLLLVPLSLALGFFLGWHIYLIVQNKTTIEYHEGVRAMWLAEKGGQLYSHPYDIGVYENLTAILGPKILCWFCPTSAHVGSGLRFRTKYDKPVGSSTPD
;
A
#
# COMPACT_ATOMS: atom_id res chain seq x y z
N MET A 1 -10.39 -6.54 -8.38
CA MET A 1 -10.81 -5.84 -7.14
C MET A 1 -9.77 -6.17 -6.08
N ASP A 2 -9.49 -5.25 -5.16
CA ASP A 2 -8.55 -5.52 -4.05
C ASP A 2 -9.31 -5.96 -2.79
N HIS A 3 -10.14 -5.07 -2.22
CA HIS A 3 -10.98 -5.37 -1.07
C HIS A 3 -12.12 -4.35 -0.95
N HIS A 4 -13.08 -4.60 -0.05
CA HIS A 4 -14.03 -3.59 0.38
C HIS A 4 -13.50 -2.86 1.61
N CYS A 5 -13.25 -1.56 1.51
CA CYS A 5 -12.70 -0.77 2.59
C CYS A 5 -13.83 -0.05 3.33
N VAL A 6 -14.16 -0.54 4.53
CA VAL A 6 -15.21 0.04 5.39
C VAL A 6 -14.90 1.51 5.74
N TRP A 7 -13.61 1.84 5.93
CA TRP A 7 -13.16 3.19 6.30
C TRP A 7 -13.37 4.24 5.21
N MET A 8 -13.39 3.82 3.93
CA MET A 8 -13.73 4.69 2.81
C MET A 8 -15.17 4.51 2.33
N ASN A 9 -15.92 3.60 2.97
CA ASN A 9 -17.25 3.19 2.55
C ASN A 9 -17.33 2.87 1.04
N ASN A 10 -16.28 2.21 0.52
CA ASN A 10 -16.16 1.95 -0.91
C ASN A 10 -15.28 0.73 -1.19
N CYS A 11 -15.48 0.11 -2.35
CA CYS A 11 -14.58 -0.91 -2.86
C CYS A 11 -13.28 -0.27 -3.37
N VAL A 12 -12.16 -0.94 -3.10
CA VAL A 12 -10.85 -0.59 -3.63
C VAL A 12 -10.52 -1.53 -4.79
N GLY A 13 -10.12 -0.98 -5.92
CA GLY A 13 -9.79 -1.72 -7.11
C GLY A 13 -9.12 -0.85 -8.17
N HIS A 14 -9.11 -1.32 -9.41
CA HIS A 14 -8.33 -0.72 -10.51
C HIS A 14 -8.44 0.80 -10.63
N ALA A 15 -9.67 1.33 -10.61
CA ALA A 15 -9.93 2.75 -10.86
C ALA A 15 -9.55 3.69 -9.70
N ASN A 16 -9.36 3.18 -8.48
CA ASN A 16 -9.13 4.01 -7.30
C ASN A 16 -7.99 3.52 -6.39
N TYR A 17 -7.29 2.44 -6.74
CA TYR A 17 -6.21 1.87 -5.92
C TYR A 17 -5.10 2.88 -5.65
N LYS A 18 -4.69 3.66 -6.67
CA LYS A 18 -3.67 4.71 -6.49
C LYS A 18 -4.09 5.75 -5.45
N ILE A 19 -5.33 6.23 -5.53
CA ILE A 19 -5.85 7.23 -4.58
C ILE A 19 -5.87 6.67 -3.17
N PHE A 20 -6.35 5.43 -3.02
CA PHE A 20 -6.33 4.71 -1.75
C PHE A 20 -4.91 4.58 -1.18
N PHE A 21 -3.94 4.14 -1.99
CA PHE A 21 -2.55 3.99 -1.55
C PHE A 21 -1.96 5.32 -1.10
N VAL A 22 -2.15 6.39 -1.88
CA VAL A 22 -1.71 7.74 -1.53
C VAL A 22 -2.38 8.25 -0.25
N PHE A 23 -3.68 7.97 -0.05
CA PHE A 23 -4.38 8.26 1.19
C PHE A 23 -3.73 7.56 2.41
N VAL A 24 -3.40 6.27 2.30
CA VAL A 24 -2.72 5.53 3.38
C VAL A 24 -1.33 6.12 3.66
N VAL A 25 -0.55 6.45 2.62
CA VAL A 25 0.77 7.09 2.76
C VAL A 25 0.65 8.41 3.54
N TYR A 26 -0.25 9.30 3.14
CA TYR A 26 -0.42 10.58 3.83
C TYR A 26 -0.98 10.43 5.24
N THR A 27 -1.81 9.42 5.50
CA THR A 27 -2.31 9.13 6.85
C THR A 27 -1.16 8.70 7.77
N VAL A 28 -0.27 7.82 7.30
CA VAL A 28 0.92 7.41 8.07
C VAL A 28 1.85 8.60 8.32
N ILE A 29 2.10 9.45 7.31
CA ILE A 29 2.90 10.67 7.48
C ILE A 29 2.27 11.59 8.54
N GLY A 30 0.94 11.78 8.47
CA GLY A 30 0.19 12.56 9.46
C GLY A 30 0.34 11.99 10.87
N CYS A 31 0.20 10.68 11.04
CA CYS A 31 0.39 10.01 12.32
C CYS A 31 1.80 10.19 12.89
N ILE A 32 2.84 10.03 12.07
CA ILE A 32 4.24 10.24 12.48
C ILE A 32 4.47 11.70 12.87
N TYR A 33 3.94 12.64 12.09
CA TYR A 33 4.04 14.07 12.39
C TYR A 33 3.35 14.42 13.72
N SER A 34 2.14 13.92 13.95
CA SER A 34 1.43 14.09 15.23
C SER A 34 2.18 13.47 16.40
N LEU A 35 2.83 12.31 16.20
CA LEU A 35 3.64 11.68 17.24
C LEU A 35 4.89 12.53 17.58
N ALA A 36 5.55 13.09 16.56
CA ALA A 36 6.68 13.98 16.76
C ALA A 36 6.29 15.25 17.55
N LEU A 37 5.15 15.86 17.21
CA LEU A 37 4.60 16.99 17.96
C LEU A 37 4.23 16.61 19.40
N LEU A 38 3.62 15.44 19.61
CA LEU A 38 3.28 14.95 20.94
C LEU A 38 4.53 14.76 21.80
N VAL A 39 5.58 14.12 21.26
CA VAL A 39 6.86 13.96 21.96
C VAL A 39 7.48 15.31 22.28
N GLY A 40 7.47 16.25 21.33
CA GLY A 40 7.95 17.61 21.55
C GLY A 40 7.19 18.32 22.68
N SER A 41 5.86 18.23 22.68
CA SER A 41 5.01 18.81 23.73
C SER A 41 5.28 18.19 25.09
N VAL A 42 5.42 16.86 25.19
CA VAL A 42 5.74 16.16 26.44
C VAL A 42 7.12 16.58 26.98
N ILE A 43 8.12 16.78 26.12
CA ILE A 43 9.45 17.22 26.55
C ILE A 43 9.39 18.64 27.13
N VAL A 44 8.72 19.57 26.46
CA VAL A 44 8.57 20.96 26.91
C VAL A 44 7.77 21.03 28.22
N ASP A 45 6.67 20.28 28.30
CA ASP A 45 5.80 20.26 29.47
C ASP A 45 6.37 19.42 30.62
N SER A 46 7.41 18.62 30.40
CA SER A 46 8.17 17.99 31.48
C SER A 46 9.20 18.93 32.11
N GLN A 47 9.59 20.00 31.39
CA GLN A 47 10.52 21.02 31.90
C GLN A 47 9.81 22.12 32.68
N ASN A 48 8.53 22.35 32.35
CA ASN A 48 7.64 23.23 33.09
C ASN A 48 6.80 22.37 34.04
N ASP A 49 6.38 22.87 35.20
CA ASP A 49 5.45 22.11 36.06
C ASP A 49 4.05 22.06 35.42
N ALA A 50 3.87 21.16 34.45
CA ALA A 50 2.65 21.10 33.66
C ALA A 50 1.44 20.64 34.48
N GLU A 51 0.29 21.27 34.19
CA GLU A 51 -0.98 20.95 34.82
C GLU A 51 -1.40 19.49 34.57
N ASP A 52 -2.03 18.87 35.57
CA ASP A 52 -2.50 17.48 35.50
C ASP A 52 -3.43 17.21 34.31
N SER A 53 -4.24 18.21 33.92
CA SER A 53 -5.13 18.11 32.75
C SER A 53 -4.36 17.92 31.45
N VAL A 54 -3.21 18.59 31.27
CA VAL A 54 -2.36 18.48 30.09
C VAL A 54 -1.70 17.10 30.04
N ARG A 55 -1.22 16.62 31.19
CA ARG A 55 -0.66 15.27 31.33
C ARG A 55 -1.66 14.18 30.93
N ILE A 56 -2.92 14.31 31.34
CA ILE A 56 -4.00 13.39 30.96
C ILE A 56 -4.21 13.41 29.44
N ILE A 57 -4.23 14.60 28.82
CA ILE A 57 -4.37 14.74 27.37
C ILE A 57 -3.22 14.06 26.62
N HIS A 58 -1.98 14.21 27.08
CA HIS A 58 -0.83 13.53 26.46
C HIS A 58 -0.94 12.01 26.55
N ILE A 59 -1.33 11.49 27.72
CA ILE A 59 -1.50 10.04 27.92
C ILE A 59 -2.58 9.48 26.98
N ILE A 60 -3.75 10.14 26.91
CA ILE A 60 -4.83 9.72 26.02
C ILE A 60 -4.39 9.81 24.55
N SER A 61 -3.73 10.91 24.18
CA SER A 61 -3.23 11.11 22.81
C SER A 61 -2.21 10.05 22.43
N GLY A 62 -1.27 9.71 23.32
CA GLY A 62 -0.29 8.65 23.10
C GLY A 62 -0.93 7.27 22.99
N LEU A 63 -1.90 6.97 23.87
CA LEU A 63 -2.65 5.71 23.87
C LEU A 63 -3.41 5.49 22.56
N LEU A 64 -3.87 6.55 21.91
CA LEU A 64 -4.55 6.47 20.62
C LEU A 64 -3.56 6.49 19.44
N LEU A 65 -2.61 7.42 19.42
CA LEU A 65 -1.75 7.67 18.26
C LEU A 65 -0.70 6.58 18.06
N VAL A 66 -0.10 6.03 19.12
CA VAL A 66 0.97 5.02 19.00
C VAL A 66 0.46 3.75 18.32
N PRO A 67 -0.60 3.07 18.81
CA PRO A 67 -1.09 1.86 18.16
C PRO A 67 -1.65 2.15 16.76
N LEU A 68 -2.31 3.30 16.56
CA LEU A 68 -2.79 3.70 15.24
C LEU A 68 -1.63 3.83 14.24
N SER A 69 -0.54 4.50 14.63
CA SER A 69 0.65 4.68 13.80
C SER A 69 1.28 3.34 13.43
N LEU A 70 1.39 2.42 14.39
CA LEU A 70 1.95 1.08 14.17
C LEU A 70 1.05 0.25 13.23
N ALA A 71 -0.25 0.25 13.46
CA ALA A 71 -1.21 -0.49 12.65
C ALA A 71 -1.23 0.00 11.20
N LEU A 72 -1.29 1.32 10.99
CA LEU A 72 -1.26 1.92 9.66
C LEU A 72 0.11 1.77 8.98
N GLY A 73 1.21 1.81 9.75
CA GLY A 73 2.54 1.54 9.23
C GLY A 73 2.69 0.12 8.70
N PHE A 74 2.21 -0.87 9.45
CA PHE A 74 2.17 -2.27 8.99
C PHE A 74 1.28 -2.42 7.75
N PHE A 75 0.10 -1.79 7.76
CA PHE A 75 -0.83 -1.81 6.64
C PHE A 75 -0.24 -1.17 5.36
N LEU A 76 0.49 -0.06 5.50
CA LEU A 76 1.21 0.55 4.39
C LEU A 76 2.31 -0.38 3.85
N GLY A 77 3.11 -0.99 4.75
CA GLY A 77 4.13 -1.95 4.37
C GLY A 77 3.57 -3.14 3.61
N TRP A 78 2.40 -3.64 4.05
CA TRP A 78 1.65 -4.68 3.36
C TRP A 78 1.28 -4.28 1.92
N HIS A 79 0.71 -3.09 1.73
CA HIS A 79 0.35 -2.61 0.40
C HIS A 79 1.57 -2.33 -0.49
N ILE A 80 2.69 -1.86 0.07
CA ILE A 80 3.95 -1.73 -0.69
C ILE A 80 4.41 -3.10 -1.21
N TYR A 81 4.39 -4.14 -0.36
CA TYR A 81 4.71 -5.50 -0.76
C TYR A 81 3.82 -5.99 -1.91
N LEU A 82 2.52 -5.76 -1.82
CA LEU A 82 1.56 -6.13 -2.86
C LEU A 82 1.83 -5.43 -4.19
N ILE A 83 2.11 -4.12 -4.18
CA ILE A 83 2.43 -3.36 -5.40
C ILE A 83 3.73 -3.86 -6.03
N VAL A 84 4.78 -4.08 -5.24
CA VAL A 84 6.08 -4.56 -5.73
C VAL A 84 5.95 -5.92 -6.41
N GLN A 85 5.00 -6.74 -5.96
CA GLN A 85 4.71 -8.08 -6.49
C GLN A 85 3.57 -8.12 -7.52
N ASN A 86 2.98 -6.96 -7.84
CA ASN A 86 1.78 -6.79 -8.66
C ASN A 86 0.68 -7.80 -8.31
N LYS A 87 0.28 -7.80 -7.04
CA LYS A 87 -0.77 -8.63 -6.47
C LYS A 87 -1.83 -7.74 -5.83
N THR A 88 -3.09 -8.12 -6.00
CA THR A 88 -4.15 -7.70 -5.11
C THR A 88 -4.12 -8.54 -3.82
N THR A 89 -4.82 -8.08 -2.78
CA THR A 89 -5.01 -8.83 -1.54
C THR A 89 -5.68 -10.18 -1.80
N ILE A 90 -6.66 -10.23 -2.71
CA ILE A 90 -7.32 -11.48 -3.12
C ILE A 90 -6.32 -12.43 -3.80
N GLU A 91 -5.56 -11.93 -4.78
CA GLU A 91 -4.55 -12.73 -5.49
C GLU A 91 -3.44 -13.22 -4.58
N TYR A 92 -3.08 -12.47 -3.52
CA TYR A 92 -2.16 -12.97 -2.50
C TYR A 92 -2.73 -14.22 -1.81
N HIS A 93 -3.97 -14.18 -1.34
CA HIS A 93 -4.60 -15.32 -0.66
C HIS A 93 -4.80 -16.53 -1.58
N GLU A 94 -5.20 -16.31 -2.83
CA GLU A 94 -5.26 -17.37 -3.85
C GLU A 94 -3.87 -17.90 -4.20
N GLY A 95 -2.88 -17.01 -4.25
CA GLY A 95 -1.47 -17.30 -4.50
C GLY A 95 -0.86 -18.20 -3.42
N VAL A 96 -1.22 -18.04 -2.15
CA VAL A 96 -0.77 -18.94 -1.07
C VAL A 96 -1.14 -20.40 -1.36
N ARG A 97 -2.37 -20.65 -1.82
CA ARG A 97 -2.81 -21.99 -2.21
C ARG A 97 -2.10 -22.48 -3.47
N ALA A 98 -1.92 -21.60 -4.46
CA ALA A 98 -1.25 -21.94 -5.70
C ALA A 98 0.24 -22.26 -5.49
N MET A 99 0.91 -21.56 -4.58
CA MET A 99 2.29 -21.84 -4.15
C MET A 99 2.41 -23.25 -3.57
N TRP A 100 1.54 -23.59 -2.62
CA TRP A 100 1.54 -24.91 -2.00
C TRP A 100 1.30 -26.05 -2.99
N LEU A 101 0.41 -25.85 -3.98
CA LEU A 101 0.17 -26.83 -5.04
C LEU A 101 1.37 -26.97 -5.98
N ALA A 102 2.01 -25.86 -6.35
CA ALA A 102 3.20 -25.87 -7.19
C ALA A 102 4.36 -26.62 -6.51
N GLU A 103 4.59 -26.36 -5.22
CA GLU A 103 5.62 -27.02 -4.42
C GLU A 103 5.41 -28.54 -4.39
N LYS A 104 4.18 -29.01 -4.18
CA LYS A 104 3.84 -30.44 -4.25
C LYS A 104 4.07 -31.07 -5.63
N GLY A 105 3.95 -30.28 -6.69
CA GLY A 105 4.25 -30.68 -8.06
C GLY A 105 5.73 -30.55 -8.44
N GLY A 106 6.61 -30.14 -7.51
CA GLY A 106 8.03 -29.89 -7.80
C GLY A 106 8.26 -28.66 -8.69
N GLN A 107 7.31 -27.73 -8.73
CA GLN A 107 7.35 -26.51 -9.54
C GLN A 107 7.50 -25.27 -8.66
N LEU A 108 8.22 -24.27 -9.17
CA LEU A 108 8.29 -22.96 -8.53
C LEU A 108 7.09 -22.11 -8.96
N TYR A 109 6.30 -21.67 -7.99
CA TYR A 109 5.23 -20.72 -8.26
C TYR A 109 5.79 -19.34 -8.59
N SER A 110 5.26 -18.74 -9.64
CA SER A 110 5.60 -17.38 -10.04
C SER A 110 4.33 -16.67 -10.48
N HIS A 111 4.02 -15.54 -9.82
CA HIS A 111 2.80 -14.79 -10.04
C HIS A 111 2.73 -14.25 -11.49
N PRO A 112 1.65 -14.49 -12.25
CA PRO A 112 1.61 -14.14 -13.67
C PRO A 112 1.78 -12.65 -13.99
N TYR A 113 1.31 -11.78 -13.10
CA TYR A 113 1.33 -10.33 -13.28
C TYR A 113 2.60 -9.67 -12.73
N ASP A 114 3.45 -10.40 -12.01
CA ASP A 114 4.75 -9.91 -11.58
C ASP A 114 5.72 -9.91 -12.77
N ILE A 115 5.95 -8.73 -13.35
CA ILE A 115 6.75 -8.53 -14.57
C ILE A 115 7.99 -7.66 -14.33
N GLY A 116 8.34 -7.40 -13.05
CA GLY A 116 9.46 -6.55 -12.65
C GLY A 116 9.03 -5.38 -11.78
N VAL A 117 9.85 -5.03 -10.79
CA VAL A 117 9.49 -4.03 -9.77
C VAL A 117 9.12 -2.68 -10.38
N TYR A 118 9.88 -2.21 -11.37
CA TYR A 118 9.63 -0.93 -12.03
C TYR A 118 8.33 -0.94 -12.84
N GLU A 119 8.10 -2.00 -13.59
CA GLU A 119 6.90 -2.22 -14.39
C GLU A 119 5.65 -2.35 -13.51
N ASN A 120 5.76 -3.07 -12.39
CA ASN A 120 4.71 -3.25 -11.41
C ASN A 120 4.34 -1.90 -10.76
N LEU A 121 5.33 -1.13 -10.31
CA LEU A 121 5.11 0.21 -9.76
C LEU A 121 4.48 1.14 -10.80
N THR A 122 4.97 1.12 -12.04
CA THR A 122 4.46 1.96 -13.13
C THR A 122 3.03 1.60 -13.53
N ALA A 123 2.67 0.31 -13.49
CA ALA A 123 1.31 -0.15 -13.77
C ALA A 123 0.29 0.41 -12.77
N ILE A 124 0.68 0.53 -11.49
CA ILE A 124 -0.20 0.96 -10.40
C ILE A 124 -0.16 2.47 -10.15
N LEU A 125 1.05 3.06 -10.05
CA LEU A 125 1.26 4.47 -9.69
C LEU A 125 1.31 5.40 -10.92
N GLY A 126 1.48 4.82 -12.10
CA GLY A 126 1.53 5.51 -13.39
C GLY A 126 2.94 5.80 -13.89
N PRO A 127 3.07 6.26 -15.14
CA PRO A 127 4.37 6.45 -15.81
C PRO A 127 5.18 7.64 -15.31
N LYS A 128 4.52 8.62 -14.68
CA LYS A 128 5.17 9.83 -14.17
C LYS A 128 5.57 9.63 -12.72
N ILE A 129 6.83 9.30 -12.48
CA ILE A 129 7.40 9.06 -11.13
C ILE A 129 7.15 10.25 -10.19
N LEU A 130 7.32 11.48 -10.70
CA LEU A 130 7.07 12.70 -9.93
C LEU A 130 5.62 12.84 -9.45
N CYS A 131 4.68 12.13 -10.07
CA CYS A 131 3.26 12.14 -9.72
C CYS A 131 2.81 10.89 -8.97
N TRP A 132 3.72 10.04 -8.50
CA TRP A 132 3.37 8.81 -7.77
C TRP A 132 2.62 9.10 -6.48
N PHE A 133 3.02 10.16 -5.77
CA PHE A 133 2.36 10.59 -4.53
C PHE A 133 1.24 11.62 -4.76
N CYS A 134 0.96 12.00 -6.01
CA CYS A 134 -0.16 12.88 -6.31
C CYS A 134 -1.48 12.08 -6.29
N PRO A 135 -2.54 12.55 -5.60
CA PRO A 135 -3.83 11.88 -5.53
C PRO A 135 -4.62 12.06 -6.84
N THR A 136 -4.17 11.39 -7.90
CA THR A 136 -4.80 11.44 -9.23
C THR A 136 -5.60 10.16 -9.49
N SER A 137 -6.76 10.28 -10.13
CA SER A 137 -7.54 9.14 -10.64
C SER A 137 -6.96 8.51 -11.92
N ALA A 138 -5.81 8.99 -12.39
CA ALA A 138 -5.14 8.42 -13.56
C ALA A 138 -4.62 7.01 -13.23
N HIS A 139 -5.00 6.05 -14.09
CA HIS A 139 -4.68 4.63 -13.99
C HIS A 139 -4.28 4.12 -15.37
N VAL A 140 -3.42 3.10 -15.43
CA VAL A 140 -2.93 2.54 -16.69
C VAL A 140 -3.83 1.37 -17.12
N GLY A 141 -4.34 1.42 -18.35
CA GLY A 141 -5.17 0.36 -18.92
C GLY A 141 -6.63 0.36 -18.44
N SER A 142 -7.45 -0.48 -19.07
CA SER A 142 -8.91 -0.52 -18.87
C SER A 142 -9.36 -1.28 -17.62
N GLY A 143 -8.47 -2.04 -16.98
CA GLY A 143 -8.81 -2.94 -15.87
C GLY A 143 -9.48 -4.25 -16.30
N LEU A 144 -9.67 -4.48 -17.60
CA LEU A 144 -10.21 -5.73 -18.16
C LEU A 144 -9.12 -6.70 -18.61
N ARG A 145 -7.92 -6.19 -18.94
CA ARG A 145 -6.75 -6.96 -19.30
C ARG A 145 -5.52 -6.33 -18.68
N PHE A 146 -4.67 -7.18 -18.11
CA PHE A 146 -3.41 -6.80 -17.48
C PHE A 146 -2.27 -7.55 -18.15
N ARG A 147 -1.12 -6.89 -18.28
CA ARG A 147 0.07 -7.49 -18.87
C ARG A 147 0.56 -8.63 -17.97
N THR A 148 0.89 -9.75 -18.57
CA THR A 148 1.48 -10.91 -17.89
C THR A 148 2.88 -11.18 -18.41
N LYS A 149 3.64 -11.98 -17.66
CA LYS A 149 4.95 -12.49 -18.08
C LYS A 149 4.88 -13.43 -19.30
N TYR A 150 3.68 -13.88 -19.70
CA TYR A 150 3.46 -14.76 -20.84
C TYR A 150 3.12 -14.00 -22.12
N ASP A 151 2.87 -12.69 -22.04
CA ASP A 151 2.56 -11.88 -23.22
C ASP A 151 3.82 -11.69 -24.06
N LYS A 152 3.71 -11.98 -25.37
CA LYS A 152 4.81 -11.73 -26.31
C LYS A 152 5.02 -10.21 -26.46
N PRO A 153 6.27 -9.71 -26.48
CA PRO A 153 6.50 -8.32 -26.85
C PRO A 153 5.96 -8.09 -28.26
N VAL A 154 5.16 -7.05 -28.43
CA VAL A 154 4.62 -6.61 -29.73
C VAL A 154 5.82 -6.28 -30.61
N GLY A 155 6.24 -7.25 -31.44
CA GLY A 155 7.48 -7.17 -32.23
C GLY A 155 8.06 -8.51 -32.69
N SER A 156 7.67 -9.65 -32.11
CA SER A 156 8.07 -10.97 -32.61
C SER A 156 7.01 -11.60 -33.52
N SER A 157 6.69 -10.92 -34.62
CA SER A 157 6.19 -11.62 -35.81
C SER A 157 7.39 -12.29 -36.48
N THR A 158 7.58 -13.58 -36.24
CA THR A 158 8.39 -14.42 -37.12
C THR A 158 7.81 -14.36 -38.53
N PRO A 159 8.58 -14.03 -39.58
CA PRO A 159 8.14 -14.31 -40.94
C PRO A 159 8.10 -15.83 -41.10
N ASP A 160 6.99 -16.32 -41.65
CA ASP A 160 6.82 -17.71 -42.09
C ASP A 160 7.86 -18.09 -43.16
#